data_AF-A0A5N6IWZ1-F1
#
_entry.id   AF-A0A5N6IWZ1-F1
#
_cell.length_a   1.000
_cell.length_b   1.000
_cell.length_c   1.000
_cell.angle_alpha   90.00
_cell.angle_beta   90.00
_cell.angle_gamma   90.00
#
_symmetry.space_group_name_H-M   'P 1'
#
loop_
_entity.id
_entity.type
_entity.pdbx_description
1 polymer ?
#
loop_
_entity_poly.entity_id
_entity_poly.type
_entity_poly.pdbx_seq_one_letter_code
_entity_poly.pdbx_strand_id
1 'polypeptide(L)'
;MALCARYIPELVDQYSSPYLASEHFADVVRENIMSYMARHSGIDAVHALILLSLYDWGEGNGFQAWVYTGMATRMAQGIYLQTKTNTKDASCINFTKHETIIRTVWACFVLDCILRCGRYGSQRAEIEVPDIPLPMGEDDFEFGPQSTLTPHFLVHSGTNTSITVMGSDGKINGPQQILSLIVKGFSIFSTLSTWICRGGRRYPSPDSIEPPWKHTSFWSRSMTTVEAWRGTHSSRLVYSRSGGQIQAHILHNQVEGFALLNLLYYMSVFFLHREYTPFFPHRVSRPCGPIDPPLLEEAPPHDWWHHSAQKLFEAASIIIQLMQDLDQRGVQFQTPFTAFCMFSAASAVLYADTWPYMAPGLENAKEKYTWSLDWLKTASEKWKIAKCWCEILGELSGIFTRLKTDGHDFPHLGREEFQDLHDNLHRLAEPESTTVNALAALSQGAPLDFIGAACQSRLEDTDAGNSGLQSLVTGDTDRLHEVHNATSEQNQANLLVSNDDPQRMNDDTGIDTDFLMAMLSDPSGDWSHVH
;
A
#
# COMPACT_ATOMS: atom_id res chain seq x y z
N MET A 1 7.67 17.22 -17.41
CA MET A 1 9.12 16.94 -17.55
C MET A 1 9.70 16.14 -16.39
N ALA A 2 9.36 16.41 -15.12
CA ALA A 2 9.87 15.68 -13.95
C ALA A 2 9.86 14.14 -14.09
N LEU A 3 8.77 13.54 -14.60
CA LEU A 3 8.70 12.09 -14.80
C LEU A 3 9.48 11.59 -16.03
N CYS A 4 9.47 12.35 -17.13
CA CYS A 4 9.90 11.86 -18.43
C CYS A 4 11.35 12.23 -18.80
N ALA A 5 11.94 13.27 -18.19
CA ALA A 5 13.26 13.76 -18.57
C ALA A 5 14.36 12.68 -18.47
N ARG A 6 14.26 11.77 -17.50
CA ARG A 6 15.13 10.59 -17.35
C ARG A 6 15.15 9.61 -18.54
N TYR A 7 14.20 9.73 -19.46
CA TYR A 7 14.09 8.91 -20.67
C TYR A 7 14.46 9.67 -21.95
N ILE A 8 14.81 10.96 -21.85
CA ILE A 8 15.13 11.80 -23.01
C ILE A 8 16.65 11.98 -23.06
N PRO A 9 17.37 11.33 -24.01
CA PRO A 9 18.84 11.35 -24.06
C PRO A 9 19.44 12.75 -24.04
N GLU A 10 18.84 13.70 -24.77
CA GLU A 10 19.34 15.07 -24.87
C GLU A 10 19.33 15.79 -23.52
N LEU A 11 18.33 15.51 -22.67
CA LEU A 11 18.26 16.07 -21.33
C LEU A 11 19.17 15.34 -20.36
N VAL A 12 19.32 14.02 -20.51
CA VAL A 12 20.28 13.24 -19.72
C VAL A 12 21.70 13.76 -19.95
N ASP A 13 22.07 14.03 -21.20
CA ASP A 13 23.37 14.59 -21.57
C ASP A 13 23.56 16.00 -20.99
N GLN A 14 22.52 16.85 -21.06
CA GLN A 14 22.57 18.21 -20.52
C GLN A 14 22.75 18.24 -18.98
N TYR A 15 22.04 17.37 -18.26
CA TYR A 15 22.03 17.35 -16.79
C TYR A 15 22.93 16.24 -16.19
N SER A 16 23.77 15.60 -17.01
CA SER A 16 24.74 14.56 -16.66
C SER A 16 24.18 13.22 -16.15
N SER A 17 22.92 13.13 -15.75
CA SER A 17 22.30 11.85 -15.37
C SER A 17 20.77 11.86 -15.53
N PRO A 18 20.14 10.68 -15.66
CA PRO A 18 18.68 10.58 -15.70
C PRO A 18 17.99 11.17 -14.47
N TYR A 19 18.58 10.95 -13.30
CA TYR A 19 18.09 11.49 -12.03
C TYR A 19 18.12 13.02 -12.02
N LEU A 20 19.29 13.62 -12.25
CA LEU A 20 19.47 15.09 -12.20
C LEU A 20 18.60 15.83 -13.22
N ALA A 21 18.40 15.24 -14.41
CA ALA A 21 17.51 15.79 -15.42
C ALA A 21 16.06 15.89 -14.90
N SER A 22 15.57 14.81 -14.30
CA SER A 22 14.22 14.74 -13.75
C SER A 22 14.06 15.58 -12.47
N GLU A 23 15.07 15.60 -11.60
CA GLU A 23 15.11 16.38 -10.35
C GLU A 23 15.01 17.88 -10.61
N HIS A 24 15.78 18.39 -11.58
CA HIS A 24 15.72 19.80 -11.95
C HIS A 24 14.29 20.28 -12.24
N PHE A 25 13.54 19.51 -13.05
CA PHE A 25 12.16 19.88 -13.36
C PHE A 25 11.20 19.65 -12.19
N ALA A 26 11.48 18.70 -11.29
CA ALA A 26 10.69 18.53 -10.08
C ALA A 26 10.87 19.74 -9.15
N ASP A 27 12.09 20.22 -8.98
CA ASP A 27 12.40 21.40 -8.15
C ASP A 27 11.73 22.65 -8.69
N VAL A 28 11.76 22.88 -10.00
CA VAL A 28 11.03 23.99 -10.63
C VAL A 28 9.54 23.94 -10.29
N VAL A 29 8.91 22.76 -10.28
CA VAL A 29 7.50 22.63 -9.87
C VAL A 29 7.35 22.93 -8.38
N ARG A 30 8.18 22.39 -7.50
CA ARG A 30 8.10 22.61 -6.04
C ARG A 30 8.20 24.09 -5.67
N GLU A 31 9.11 24.81 -6.32
CA GLU A 31 9.32 26.25 -6.07
C GLU A 31 8.10 27.10 -6.49
N ASN A 32 7.32 26.66 -7.47
CA ASN A 32 6.29 27.48 -8.11
C ASN A 32 4.84 27.03 -7.80
N ILE A 33 4.61 25.76 -7.46
CA ILE A 33 3.27 25.16 -7.40
C ILE A 33 2.36 25.85 -6.39
N MET A 34 2.88 26.23 -5.21
CA MET A 34 2.09 26.88 -4.18
C MET A 34 1.61 28.28 -4.61
N SER A 35 2.52 29.07 -5.21
CA SER A 35 2.17 30.39 -5.75
C SER A 35 1.19 30.30 -6.91
N TYR A 36 1.37 29.29 -7.77
CA TYR A 36 0.46 29.02 -8.88
C TYR A 36 -0.95 28.66 -8.38
N MET A 37 -1.06 27.73 -7.43
CA MET A 37 -2.34 27.29 -6.84
C MET A 37 -3.10 28.43 -6.16
N ALA A 38 -2.39 29.38 -5.52
CA ALA A 38 -3.02 30.54 -4.90
C ALA A 38 -3.71 31.47 -5.93
N ARG A 39 -3.31 31.42 -7.20
CA ARG A 39 -3.86 32.23 -8.30
C ARG A 39 -4.76 31.43 -9.25
N HIS A 40 -4.52 30.13 -9.34
CA HIS A 40 -5.14 29.23 -10.30
C HIS A 40 -5.56 27.93 -9.61
N SER A 41 -6.84 27.82 -9.25
CA SER A 41 -7.45 26.58 -8.74
C SER A 41 -8.01 25.69 -9.86
N GLY A 42 -7.21 25.53 -10.93
CA GLY A 42 -7.58 24.77 -12.12
C GLY A 42 -7.17 23.30 -12.07
N ILE A 43 -7.70 22.51 -13.00
CA ILE A 43 -7.37 21.09 -13.15
C ILE A 43 -5.87 20.87 -13.46
N ASP A 44 -5.23 21.83 -14.12
CA ASP A 44 -3.80 21.78 -14.47
C ASP A 44 -2.91 21.73 -13.22
N ALA A 45 -3.28 22.44 -12.16
CA ALA A 45 -2.58 22.38 -10.88
C ALA A 45 -2.71 20.99 -10.24
N VAL A 46 -3.89 20.36 -10.35
CA VAL A 46 -4.13 19.00 -9.88
C VAL A 46 -3.27 18.01 -10.65
N HIS A 47 -3.22 18.12 -11.98
CA HIS A 47 -2.35 17.28 -12.82
C HIS A 47 -0.87 17.46 -12.47
N ALA A 48 -0.41 18.69 -12.26
CA ALA A 48 0.96 18.96 -11.83
C ALA A 48 1.28 18.29 -10.49
N LEU A 49 0.38 18.37 -9.51
CA LEU A 49 0.53 17.70 -8.22
C LEU A 49 0.54 16.17 -8.35
N ILE A 50 -0.35 15.57 -9.14
CA ILE A 50 -0.36 14.11 -9.39
C ILE A 50 0.99 13.66 -9.98
N LEU A 51 1.50 14.38 -10.98
CA LEU A 51 2.77 14.04 -11.62
C LEU A 51 3.97 14.23 -10.67
N LEU A 52 3.94 15.27 -9.83
CA LEU A 52 4.96 15.50 -8.80
C LEU A 52 4.92 14.42 -7.72
N SER A 53 3.72 14.02 -7.26
CA SER A 53 3.55 12.92 -6.33
C SER A 53 4.11 11.60 -6.86
N LEU A 54 3.82 11.26 -8.12
CA LEU A 54 4.38 10.06 -8.77
C LEU A 54 5.91 10.12 -8.85
N TYR A 55 6.47 11.30 -9.12
CA TYR A 55 7.92 11.51 -9.15
C TYR A 55 8.51 11.26 -7.75
N ASP A 56 8.00 11.94 -6.73
CA ASP A 56 8.51 11.84 -5.37
C ASP A 56 8.40 10.42 -4.81
N TRP A 57 7.32 9.71 -5.13
CA TRP A 57 7.19 8.30 -4.78
C TRP A 57 8.29 7.44 -5.44
N GLY A 58 8.52 7.64 -6.74
CA GLY A 58 9.58 6.94 -7.47
C GLY A 58 11.00 7.26 -6.99
N GLU A 59 11.21 8.44 -6.42
CA GLU A 59 12.48 8.83 -5.78
C GLU A 59 12.60 8.37 -4.31
N GLY A 60 11.59 7.69 -3.77
CA GLY A 60 11.56 7.24 -2.37
C GLY A 60 11.27 8.35 -1.36
N ASN A 61 10.73 9.49 -1.81
CA ASN A 61 10.24 10.59 -0.97
C ASN A 61 8.74 10.41 -0.69
N GLY A 62 8.36 9.28 -0.09
CA GLY A 62 6.95 8.90 -0.01
C GLY A 62 6.09 9.85 0.85
N PHE A 63 6.67 10.54 1.85
CA PHE A 63 5.94 11.52 2.65
C PHE A 63 5.51 12.72 1.81
N GLN A 64 6.43 13.26 1.01
CA GLN A 64 6.17 14.36 0.10
C GLN A 64 5.14 13.96 -0.94
N ALA A 65 5.27 12.76 -1.51
CA ALA A 65 4.27 12.22 -2.43
C ALA A 65 2.87 12.12 -1.80
N TRP A 66 2.79 11.73 -0.52
CA TRP A 66 1.53 11.67 0.22
C TRP A 66 0.92 13.06 0.44
N VAL A 67 1.73 14.07 0.82
CA VAL A 67 1.26 15.45 0.98
C VAL A 67 0.70 15.99 -0.34
N TYR A 68 1.45 15.88 -1.43
CA TYR A 68 1.01 16.37 -2.75
C TYR A 68 -0.23 15.63 -3.26
N THR A 69 -0.34 14.33 -3.00
CA THR A 69 -1.54 13.54 -3.33
C THR A 69 -2.75 14.03 -2.53
N GLY A 70 -2.59 14.27 -1.22
CA GLY A 70 -3.66 14.83 -0.38
C GLY A 70 -4.12 16.23 -0.80
N MET A 71 -3.22 17.05 -1.33
CA MET A 71 -3.58 18.34 -1.94
C MET A 71 -4.36 18.15 -3.24
N ALA A 72 -3.85 17.31 -4.14
CA ALA A 72 -4.48 17.01 -5.43
C ALA A 72 -5.89 16.46 -5.25
N THR A 73 -6.09 15.51 -4.33
CA THR A 73 -7.39 14.89 -4.03
C THR A 73 -8.42 15.95 -3.62
N ARG A 74 -8.08 16.82 -2.66
CA ARG A 74 -9.00 17.86 -2.17
C ARG A 74 -9.37 18.86 -3.28
N MET A 75 -8.39 19.27 -4.09
CA MET A 75 -8.65 20.16 -5.23
C MET A 75 -9.53 19.49 -6.29
N ALA A 76 -9.24 18.24 -6.66
CA ALA A 76 -10.00 17.50 -7.67
C ALA A 76 -11.46 17.32 -7.25
N GLN A 77 -11.70 16.94 -5.99
CA GLN A 77 -13.04 16.82 -5.41
C GLN A 77 -13.78 18.17 -5.42
N GLY A 78 -13.11 19.26 -5.02
CA GLY A 78 -13.68 20.60 -5.06
C GLY A 78 -14.11 21.03 -6.48
N ILE A 79 -13.25 20.81 -7.48
CA ILE A 79 -13.53 21.11 -8.89
C ILE A 79 -14.71 20.26 -9.41
N TYR A 80 -14.75 18.98 -9.05
CA TYR A 80 -15.86 18.10 -9.44
C TYR A 80 -17.20 18.59 -8.88
N LEU A 81 -17.24 18.93 -7.58
CA LEU A 81 -18.46 19.43 -6.93
C LEU A 81 -18.96 20.74 -7.57
N GLN A 82 -18.06 21.68 -7.84
CA GLN A 82 -18.40 22.94 -8.54
C GLN A 82 -18.94 22.70 -9.95
N THR A 83 -18.39 21.72 -10.65
CA THR A 83 -18.84 21.36 -12.01
C THR A 83 -20.22 20.72 -11.96
N LYS A 84 -20.49 19.85 -10.98
CA LYS A 84 -21.79 19.19 -10.77
C LYS A 84 -22.92 20.19 -10.44
N THR A 85 -22.61 21.32 -9.80
CA THR A 85 -23.61 22.38 -9.53
C THR A 85 -23.93 23.23 -10.76
N ASN A 86 -22.99 23.32 -11.73
CA ASN A 86 -23.08 24.21 -12.89
C ASN A 86 -23.66 23.54 -14.15
N THR A 87 -23.96 22.24 -14.13
CA THR A 87 -24.43 21.43 -15.28
C THR A 87 -25.86 21.72 -15.78
N LYS A 88 -26.40 22.93 -15.59
CA LYS A 88 -27.69 23.33 -16.17
C LYS A 88 -27.63 23.64 -17.68
N ASP A 89 -26.44 23.78 -18.26
CA ASP A 89 -26.24 24.04 -19.70
C ASP A 89 -25.31 22.99 -20.34
N ALA A 90 -25.87 22.01 -21.04
CA ALA A 90 -25.14 20.87 -21.60
C ALA A 90 -24.71 21.11 -23.07
N SER A 91 -23.42 21.36 -23.29
CA SER A 91 -22.75 21.31 -24.60
C SER A 91 -21.73 20.17 -24.63
N CYS A 92 -21.36 19.67 -25.82
CA CYS A 92 -20.35 18.60 -25.98
C CYS A 92 -18.99 18.96 -25.35
N ILE A 93 -18.57 20.24 -25.38
CA ILE A 93 -17.34 20.73 -24.74
C ILE A 93 -17.41 20.60 -23.20
N ASN A 94 -18.60 20.65 -22.62
CA ASN A 94 -18.79 20.44 -21.19
C ASN A 94 -18.65 18.95 -20.82
N PHE A 95 -18.89 18.03 -21.76
CA PHE A 95 -18.79 16.58 -21.52
C PHE A 95 -17.35 16.10 -21.35
N THR A 96 -16.48 16.36 -22.33
CA THR A 96 -15.06 15.94 -22.27
C THR A 96 -14.34 16.54 -21.06
N LYS A 97 -14.67 17.80 -20.72
CA LYS A 97 -14.16 18.44 -19.49
C LYS A 97 -14.63 17.73 -18.23
N HIS A 98 -15.90 17.34 -18.17
CA HIS A 98 -16.44 16.61 -17.03
C HIS A 98 -15.76 15.23 -16.86
N GLU A 99 -15.61 14.46 -17.94
CA GLU A 99 -14.92 13.17 -17.89
C GLU A 99 -13.43 13.34 -17.54
N THR A 100 -12.78 14.40 -18.00
CA THR A 100 -11.40 14.72 -17.59
C THR A 100 -11.30 14.92 -16.08
N ILE A 101 -12.27 15.61 -15.46
CA ILE A 101 -12.33 15.78 -14.01
C ILE A 101 -12.56 14.42 -13.31
N ILE A 102 -13.49 13.59 -13.81
CA ILE A 102 -13.76 12.25 -13.27
C ILE A 102 -12.47 11.41 -13.27
N ARG A 103 -11.81 11.29 -14.43
CA ARG A 103 -10.54 10.56 -14.58
C ARG A 103 -9.45 11.12 -13.64
N THR A 104 -9.41 12.43 -13.44
CA THR A 104 -8.46 13.08 -12.53
C THR A 104 -8.72 12.71 -11.07
N VAL A 105 -9.97 12.70 -10.62
CA VAL A 105 -10.29 12.27 -9.24
C VAL A 105 -9.92 10.80 -9.03
N TRP A 106 -10.19 9.94 -10.01
CA TRP A 106 -9.80 8.54 -9.93
C TRP A 106 -8.29 8.31 -10.01
N ALA A 107 -7.54 9.15 -10.72
CA ALA A 107 -6.09 9.13 -10.69
C ALA A 107 -5.55 9.48 -9.29
N CYS A 108 -6.12 10.49 -8.63
CA CYS A 108 -5.80 10.80 -7.22
C CYS A 108 -6.10 9.61 -6.30
N PHE A 109 -7.24 8.94 -6.48
CA PHE A 109 -7.61 7.75 -5.71
C PHE A 109 -6.60 6.61 -5.90
N VAL A 110 -6.22 6.30 -7.15
CA VAL A 110 -5.24 5.25 -7.44
C VAL A 110 -3.88 5.57 -6.79
N LEU A 111 -3.47 6.84 -6.81
CA LEU A 111 -2.23 7.26 -6.18
C LEU A 111 -2.29 7.17 -4.65
N ASP A 112 -3.43 7.51 -4.05
CA ASP A 112 -3.66 7.29 -2.62
C ASP A 112 -3.58 5.81 -2.25
N CYS A 113 -4.18 4.92 -3.06
CA CYS A 113 -4.04 3.48 -2.90
C CYS A 113 -2.55 3.07 -2.90
N ILE A 114 -1.78 3.49 -3.91
CA ILE A 114 -0.34 3.18 -4.01
C ILE A 114 0.44 3.62 -2.77
N LEU A 115 0.23 4.86 -2.31
CA LEU A 115 0.99 5.42 -1.19
C LEU A 115 0.60 4.81 0.17
N ARG A 116 -0.68 4.42 0.32
CA ARG A 116 -1.18 3.71 1.49
C ARG A 116 -0.71 2.26 1.57
N CYS A 117 -0.49 1.61 0.43
CA CYS A 117 0.20 0.30 0.38
C CYS A 117 1.64 0.39 0.91
N GLY A 118 2.19 1.61 1.01
CA GLY A 118 3.48 1.90 1.59
C GLY A 118 3.41 2.15 3.10
N ARG A 119 3.79 3.37 3.50
CA ARG A 119 3.92 3.78 4.92
C ARG A 119 3.00 4.93 5.32
N TYR A 120 2.29 5.51 4.37
CA TYR A 120 1.69 6.82 4.55
C TYR A 120 0.18 6.73 4.66
N GLY A 121 -0.38 7.57 5.54
CA GLY A 121 -1.80 7.60 5.87
C GLY A 121 -2.15 6.80 7.12
N SER A 122 -3.29 7.13 7.73
CA SER A 122 -3.80 6.38 8.88
C SER A 122 -4.07 4.95 8.45
N GLN A 123 -3.31 4.01 9.02
CA GLN A 123 -3.56 2.61 8.76
C GLN A 123 -4.98 2.24 9.13
N ARG A 124 -5.65 2.91 10.08
CA ARG A 124 -7.01 2.61 10.54
C ARG A 124 -8.13 3.29 9.72
N ALA A 125 -7.84 4.36 8.98
CA ALA A 125 -8.86 5.06 8.20
C ALA A 125 -9.32 4.20 7.02
N GLU A 126 -10.60 4.20 6.69
CA GLU A 126 -11.07 3.62 5.43
C GLU A 126 -10.63 4.53 4.27
N ILE A 127 -10.44 3.99 3.06
CA ILE A 127 -10.26 4.86 1.89
C ILE A 127 -11.62 5.47 1.60
N GLU A 128 -11.73 6.80 1.63
CA GLU A 128 -12.96 7.46 1.22
C GLU A 128 -13.15 7.24 -0.29
N VAL A 129 -14.15 6.44 -0.65
CA VAL A 129 -14.49 6.19 -2.05
C VAL A 129 -15.30 7.40 -2.53
N PRO A 130 -14.86 8.09 -3.59
CA PRO A 130 -15.60 9.22 -4.11
C PRO A 130 -17.00 8.80 -4.59
N ASP A 131 -18.03 9.59 -4.25
CA ASP A 131 -19.37 9.49 -4.87
C ASP A 131 -19.33 10.07 -6.30
N ILE A 132 -18.53 9.45 -7.15
CA ILE A 132 -18.19 9.87 -8.51
C ILE A 132 -18.32 8.65 -9.42
N PRO A 133 -18.89 8.78 -10.63
CA PRO A 133 -18.96 7.67 -11.56
C PRO A 133 -17.56 7.20 -11.95
N LEU A 134 -17.40 5.91 -12.18
CA LEU A 134 -16.18 5.30 -12.70
C LEU A 134 -15.86 5.86 -14.10
N PRO A 135 -14.58 5.89 -14.49
CA PRO A 135 -14.18 6.39 -15.80
C PRO A 135 -14.85 5.61 -16.93
N MET A 136 -15.25 6.33 -17.97
CA MET A 136 -15.82 5.73 -19.16
C MET A 136 -14.75 5.11 -20.08
N GLY A 137 -15.18 4.34 -21.08
CA GLY A 137 -14.28 3.73 -22.07
C GLY A 137 -13.65 4.77 -22.99
N GLU A 138 -12.49 4.43 -23.58
CA GLU A 138 -11.77 5.37 -24.48
C GLU A 138 -12.62 5.79 -25.68
N ASP A 139 -13.32 4.87 -26.33
CA ASP A 139 -14.17 5.18 -27.48
C ASP A 139 -15.25 6.22 -27.12
N ASP A 140 -15.90 6.08 -25.96
CA ASP A 140 -16.92 7.02 -25.53
C ASP A 140 -16.33 8.37 -25.06
N PHE A 141 -15.08 8.38 -24.59
CA PHE A 141 -14.36 9.61 -24.25
C PHE A 141 -13.94 10.40 -25.50
N GLU A 142 -13.47 9.70 -26.53
CA GLU A 142 -12.98 10.29 -27.78
C GLU A 142 -14.12 10.74 -28.71
N PHE A 143 -15.13 9.88 -28.89
CA PHE A 143 -16.22 10.10 -29.86
C PHE A 143 -17.51 10.62 -29.22
N GLY A 144 -17.56 10.67 -27.88
CA GLY A 144 -18.77 10.95 -27.11
C GLY A 144 -19.58 9.66 -26.84
N PRO A 145 -20.46 9.69 -25.82
CA PRO A 145 -21.16 8.49 -25.37
C PRO A 145 -22.11 7.99 -26.45
N GLN A 146 -21.92 6.75 -26.91
CA GLN A 146 -22.84 6.14 -27.88
C GLN A 146 -24.16 5.69 -27.25
N SER A 147 -24.20 5.50 -25.93
CA SER A 147 -25.34 4.98 -25.20
C SER A 147 -25.64 5.81 -23.95
N THR A 148 -26.92 5.99 -23.62
CA THR A 148 -27.41 6.44 -22.30
C THR A 148 -27.22 5.35 -21.24
N LEU A 149 -26.01 4.80 -21.12
CA LEU A 149 -25.70 3.83 -20.09
C LEU A 149 -25.73 4.51 -18.73
N THR A 150 -26.29 3.82 -17.74
CA THR A 150 -26.29 4.30 -16.36
C THR A 150 -24.84 4.37 -15.86
N PRO A 151 -24.45 5.50 -15.22
CA PRO A 151 -23.12 5.61 -14.64
C PRO A 151 -22.89 4.50 -13.60
N HIS A 152 -21.74 3.84 -13.69
CA HIS A 152 -21.31 2.85 -12.72
C HIS A 152 -20.49 3.52 -11.62
N PHE A 153 -20.67 3.11 -10.38
CA PHE A 153 -19.93 3.64 -9.24
C PHE A 153 -19.10 2.53 -8.59
N LEU A 154 -18.03 2.91 -7.90
CA LEU A 154 -17.30 1.99 -7.05
C LEU A 154 -18.12 1.78 -5.77
N VAL A 155 -18.50 0.53 -5.48
CA VAL A 155 -19.27 0.20 -4.28
C VAL A 155 -18.31 -0.15 -3.15
N HIS A 156 -18.47 0.52 -2.00
CA HIS A 156 -17.75 0.18 -0.77
C HIS A 156 -18.30 -1.10 -0.15
N SER A 157 -17.43 -2.07 0.13
CA SER A 157 -17.78 -3.22 1.01
C SER A 157 -17.66 -2.79 2.47
N GLY A 158 -18.65 -2.04 2.95
CA GLY A 158 -18.82 -1.78 4.38
C GLY A 158 -19.22 -3.05 5.14
N THR A 159 -18.71 -3.18 6.35
CA THR A 159 -18.93 -4.24 7.34
C THR A 159 -20.36 -4.81 7.40
N ASN A 160 -20.42 -6.14 7.52
CA ASN A 160 -21.57 -7.03 7.74
C ASN A 160 -22.41 -7.44 6.52
N THR A 161 -22.38 -8.77 6.30
CA THR A 161 -23.34 -9.58 5.56
C THR A 161 -23.32 -9.45 4.03
N SER A 162 -22.81 -10.52 3.41
CA SER A 162 -23.13 -10.98 2.06
C SER A 162 -23.01 -9.95 0.94
N ILE A 163 -22.01 -10.18 0.08
CA ILE A 163 -21.97 -9.65 -1.28
C ILE A 163 -23.31 -10.02 -1.95
N THR A 164 -24.26 -9.08 -2.03
CA THR A 164 -25.26 -9.11 -3.09
C THR A 164 -24.49 -8.80 -4.36
N VAL A 165 -23.95 -9.89 -4.91
CA VAL A 165 -23.48 -9.96 -6.29
C VAL A 165 -24.60 -9.35 -7.11
N MET A 166 -24.27 -8.29 -7.85
CA MET A 166 -25.16 -7.73 -8.86
C MET A 166 -25.77 -8.90 -9.63
N GLY A 167 -27.10 -8.96 -9.61
CA GLY A 167 -27.87 -9.99 -10.29
C GLY A 167 -27.34 -10.19 -11.72
N SER A 168 -27.03 -11.45 -11.99
CA SER A 168 -27.12 -12.23 -13.23
C SER A 168 -27.61 -11.59 -14.55
N ASP A 169 -27.23 -10.36 -14.91
CA ASP A 169 -27.47 -9.81 -16.26
C ASP A 169 -26.40 -8.82 -16.76
N GLY A 170 -25.39 -8.50 -15.96
CA GLY A 170 -24.33 -7.57 -16.32
C GLY A 170 -23.14 -8.20 -17.07
N LYS A 171 -23.38 -8.91 -18.19
CA LYS A 171 -22.28 -9.05 -19.15
C LYS A 171 -22.00 -7.63 -19.67
N ILE A 172 -20.92 -7.01 -19.20
CA ILE A 172 -20.40 -5.75 -19.73
C ILE A 172 -19.96 -6.02 -21.18
N ASN A 173 -20.94 -6.03 -22.09
CA ASN A 173 -20.78 -6.20 -23.53
C ASN A 173 -20.62 -4.81 -24.18
N GLY A 174 -19.85 -3.93 -23.55
CA GLY A 174 -19.52 -2.59 -24.06
C GLY A 174 -18.03 -2.44 -24.37
N PRO A 175 -17.64 -1.45 -25.17
CA PRO A 175 -16.23 -1.12 -25.43
C PRO A 175 -15.46 -1.00 -24.10
N GLN A 176 -14.26 -1.56 -24.07
CA GLN A 176 -13.57 -1.99 -22.85
C GLN A 176 -13.23 -0.80 -21.93
N GLN A 177 -13.86 -0.73 -20.74
CA GLN A 177 -13.57 0.28 -19.72
C GLN A 177 -12.35 -0.13 -18.86
N ILE A 178 -11.17 -0.23 -19.48
CA ILE A 178 -9.97 -0.72 -18.80
C ILE A 178 -9.59 0.11 -17.57
N LEU A 179 -9.78 1.42 -17.63
CA LEU A 179 -9.55 2.34 -16.50
C LEU A 179 -10.46 2.04 -15.31
N SER A 180 -11.75 1.78 -15.56
CA SER A 180 -12.71 1.38 -14.52
C SER A 180 -12.30 0.07 -13.83
N LEU A 181 -11.77 -0.89 -14.60
CA LEU A 181 -11.25 -2.14 -14.05
C LEU A 181 -9.96 -1.94 -13.24
N ILE A 182 -9.07 -1.04 -13.68
CA ILE A 182 -7.84 -0.67 -12.95
C ILE A 182 -8.19 0.00 -11.62
N VAL A 183 -9.13 0.95 -11.61
CA VAL A 183 -9.60 1.61 -10.38
C VAL A 183 -10.13 0.58 -9.38
N LYS A 184 -10.99 -0.34 -9.82
CA LYS A 184 -11.48 -1.46 -8.99
C LYS A 184 -10.34 -2.35 -8.50
N GLY A 185 -9.38 -2.66 -9.37
CA GLY A 185 -8.21 -3.46 -9.03
C GLY A 185 -7.35 -2.81 -7.94
N PHE A 186 -7.08 -1.51 -8.03
CA PHE A 186 -6.35 -0.77 -6.99
C PHE A 186 -7.13 -0.67 -5.68
N SER A 187 -8.45 -0.54 -5.71
CA SER A 187 -9.28 -0.61 -4.50
C SER A 187 -9.08 -1.94 -3.78
N ILE A 188 -9.15 -3.08 -4.51
CA ILE A 188 -8.91 -4.41 -3.95
C ILE A 188 -7.48 -4.51 -3.42
N PHE A 189 -6.50 -4.17 -4.26
CA PHE A 189 -5.07 -4.23 -3.91
C PHE A 189 -4.77 -3.43 -2.65
N SER A 190 -5.36 -2.24 -2.49
CA SER A 190 -5.18 -1.40 -1.31
C SER A 190 -5.79 -2.02 -0.04
N THR A 191 -6.91 -2.72 -0.13
CA THR A 191 -7.47 -3.46 1.00
C THR A 191 -6.54 -4.60 1.41
N LEU A 192 -6.01 -5.35 0.44
CA LEU A 192 -5.08 -6.46 0.68
C LEU A 192 -3.76 -5.98 1.29
N SER A 193 -3.13 -4.97 0.68
CA SER A 193 -1.86 -4.43 1.16
C SER A 193 -2.00 -3.83 2.55
N THR A 194 -3.10 -3.12 2.84
CA THR A 194 -3.37 -2.58 4.17
C THR A 194 -3.45 -3.70 5.21
N TRP A 195 -4.15 -4.80 4.90
CA TRP A 195 -4.21 -5.96 5.78
C TRP A 195 -2.82 -6.57 6.02
N ILE A 196 -2.02 -6.77 4.97
CA ILE A 196 -0.67 -7.34 5.07
C ILE A 196 0.26 -6.43 5.87
N CYS A 197 0.26 -5.12 5.59
CA CYS A 197 1.10 -4.14 6.28
C CYS A 197 0.71 -3.93 7.74
N ARG A 198 -0.54 -4.23 8.13
CA ARG A 198 -0.99 -4.27 9.54
C ARG A 198 -0.57 -5.56 10.27
N GLY A 199 0.12 -6.48 9.60
CA GLY A 199 0.56 -7.76 10.14
C GLY A 199 -0.13 -8.99 9.54
N GLY A 200 -1.08 -8.80 8.63
CA GLY A 200 -1.77 -9.88 7.92
C GLY A 200 -2.44 -10.84 8.91
N ARG A 201 -2.08 -12.12 8.84
CA ARG A 201 -2.59 -13.17 9.76
C ARG A 201 -2.22 -12.95 11.23
N ARG A 202 -1.25 -12.08 11.52
CA ARG A 202 -0.84 -11.69 12.89
C ARG A 202 -1.67 -10.53 13.44
N TYR A 203 -2.43 -9.83 12.59
CA TYR A 203 -3.27 -8.74 13.06
C TYR A 203 -4.36 -9.29 13.98
N PRO A 204 -4.54 -8.75 15.20
CA PRO A 204 -5.44 -9.29 16.21
C PRO A 204 -6.91 -8.95 15.90
N SER A 205 -7.40 -9.35 14.73
CA SER A 205 -8.81 -9.29 14.36
C SER A 205 -9.36 -10.70 14.09
N PRO A 206 -10.64 -10.98 14.44
CA PRO A 206 -11.22 -12.31 14.28
C PRO A 206 -11.09 -12.89 12.88
N ASP A 207 -11.25 -12.06 11.85
CA ASP A 207 -11.15 -12.47 10.45
C ASP A 207 -9.71 -12.68 9.97
N SER A 208 -8.70 -12.09 10.62
CA SER A 208 -7.30 -12.24 10.25
C SER A 208 -6.68 -13.53 10.82
N ILE A 209 -7.08 -13.91 12.02
CA ILE A 209 -6.56 -15.11 12.71
C ILE A 209 -7.23 -16.40 12.23
N GLU A 210 -8.38 -16.29 11.57
CA GLU A 210 -9.06 -17.45 11.02
C GLU A 210 -8.25 -18.12 9.90
N PRO A 211 -8.24 -19.48 9.84
CA PRO A 211 -7.58 -20.18 8.76
C PRO A 211 -8.11 -19.78 7.37
N PRO A 212 -7.25 -19.74 6.35
CA PRO A 212 -7.60 -19.18 5.04
C PRO A 212 -8.68 -19.99 4.29
N TRP A 213 -8.90 -21.26 4.63
CA TRP A 213 -10.00 -22.06 4.06
C TRP A 213 -11.36 -21.80 4.70
N LYS A 214 -11.46 -21.00 5.77
CA LYS A 214 -12.75 -20.56 6.29
C LYS A 214 -13.30 -19.42 5.46
N HIS A 215 -14.55 -19.53 5.04
CA HIS A 215 -15.25 -18.50 4.25
C HIS A 215 -15.35 -17.13 4.94
N THR A 216 -15.30 -17.11 6.27
CA THR A 216 -15.34 -15.90 7.10
C THR A 216 -13.99 -15.20 7.20
N SER A 217 -12.88 -15.89 6.90
CA SER A 217 -11.54 -15.32 6.98
C SER A 217 -11.38 -14.14 6.02
N PHE A 218 -10.53 -13.19 6.39
CA PHE A 218 -10.14 -12.10 5.51
C PHE A 218 -9.59 -12.64 4.20
N TRP A 219 -8.75 -13.68 4.26
CA TRP A 219 -8.15 -14.31 3.09
C TRP A 219 -9.22 -14.85 2.12
N SER A 220 -10.19 -15.63 2.62
CA SER A 220 -11.18 -16.28 1.74
C SER A 220 -12.11 -15.28 1.08
N ARG A 221 -12.58 -14.29 1.83
CA ARG A 221 -13.40 -13.18 1.29
C ARG A 221 -12.61 -12.37 0.25
N SER A 222 -11.35 -12.07 0.56
CA SER A 222 -10.46 -11.36 -0.34
C SER A 222 -10.21 -12.12 -1.65
N MET A 223 -9.91 -13.41 -1.57
CA MET A 223 -9.71 -14.24 -2.75
C MET A 223 -11.00 -14.33 -3.59
N THR A 224 -12.16 -14.48 -2.94
CA THR A 224 -13.47 -14.47 -3.61
C THR A 224 -13.69 -13.15 -4.36
N THR A 225 -13.35 -12.01 -3.73
CA THR A 225 -13.44 -10.69 -4.37
C THR A 225 -12.50 -10.56 -5.57
N VAL A 226 -11.24 -11.01 -5.44
CA VAL A 226 -10.25 -11.00 -6.53
C VAL A 226 -10.72 -11.86 -7.72
N GLU A 227 -11.24 -13.05 -7.46
CA GLU A 227 -11.75 -13.96 -8.50
C GLU A 227 -13.04 -13.43 -9.15
N ALA A 228 -13.96 -12.89 -8.37
CA ALA A 228 -15.17 -12.25 -8.87
C ALA A 228 -14.83 -11.07 -9.78
N TRP A 229 -13.88 -10.21 -9.38
CA TRP A 229 -13.39 -9.11 -10.20
C TRP A 229 -12.75 -9.62 -11.49
N ARG A 230 -11.88 -10.63 -11.43
CA ARG A 230 -11.30 -11.26 -12.63
C ARG A 230 -12.37 -11.84 -13.56
N GLY A 231 -13.45 -12.39 -13.02
CA GLY A 231 -14.60 -12.88 -13.79
C GLY A 231 -15.35 -11.80 -14.58
N THR A 232 -15.18 -10.52 -14.22
CA THR A 232 -15.74 -9.39 -15.00
C THR A 232 -14.89 -9.03 -16.22
N HIS A 233 -13.66 -9.53 -16.32
CA HIS A 233 -12.76 -9.19 -17.42
C HIS A 233 -13.16 -9.96 -18.69
N SER A 234 -13.17 -9.27 -19.83
CA SER A 234 -13.30 -9.97 -21.11
C SER A 234 -12.09 -10.86 -21.38
N SER A 235 -12.26 -11.92 -22.17
CA SER A 235 -11.15 -12.79 -22.57
C SER A 235 -10.01 -12.06 -23.31
N ARG A 236 -10.26 -10.85 -23.84
CA ARG A 236 -9.25 -10.00 -24.49
C ARG A 236 -8.35 -9.25 -23.50
N LEU A 237 -8.81 -9.07 -22.26
CA LEU A 237 -8.09 -8.39 -21.19
C LEU A 237 -7.34 -9.34 -20.25
N VAL A 238 -7.60 -10.64 -20.38
CA VAL A 238 -6.94 -11.70 -19.61
C VAL A 238 -5.67 -12.12 -20.34
N TYR A 239 -4.52 -11.89 -19.71
CA TYR A 239 -3.22 -12.31 -20.26
C TYR A 239 -3.13 -13.82 -20.48
N SER A 240 -2.60 -14.18 -21.64
CA SER A 240 -2.28 -15.55 -22.04
C SER A 240 -0.87 -15.62 -22.65
N ARG A 241 -0.18 -16.73 -22.38
CA ARG A 241 1.17 -17.02 -22.88
C ARG A 241 1.24 -17.18 -24.41
N SER A 242 0.09 -17.20 -25.11
CA SER A 242 0.04 -17.33 -26.58
C SER A 242 0.43 -16.05 -27.34
N GLY A 243 0.75 -14.94 -26.64
CA GLY A 243 1.46 -13.77 -27.16
C GLY A 243 0.70 -12.86 -28.15
N GLY A 244 -0.35 -13.34 -28.82
CA GLY A 244 -1.11 -12.58 -29.82
C GLY A 244 -1.92 -11.41 -29.25
N GLN A 245 -2.30 -11.49 -27.97
CA GLN A 245 -3.08 -10.44 -27.30
C GLN A 245 -2.26 -9.16 -27.07
N ILE A 246 -0.99 -9.29 -26.65
CA ILE A 246 -0.14 -8.11 -26.39
C ILE A 246 0.03 -7.27 -27.66
N GLN A 247 0.25 -7.92 -28.81
CA GLN A 247 0.41 -7.21 -30.07
C GLN A 247 -0.84 -6.40 -30.44
N ALA A 248 -2.04 -6.95 -30.21
CA ALA A 248 -3.28 -6.21 -30.43
C ALA A 248 -3.37 -4.98 -29.53
N HIS A 249 -3.05 -5.12 -28.23
CA HIS A 249 -3.05 -3.99 -27.30
C HIS A 249 -2.00 -2.92 -27.62
N ILE A 250 -0.83 -3.31 -28.19
CA ILE A 250 0.16 -2.35 -28.71
C ILE A 250 -0.44 -1.52 -29.85
N LEU A 251 -1.10 -2.18 -30.82
CA LEU A 251 -1.71 -1.50 -31.98
C LEU A 251 -2.85 -0.55 -31.57
N HIS A 252 -3.50 -0.83 -30.44
CA HIS A 252 -4.58 0.00 -29.88
C HIS A 252 -4.10 1.00 -28.81
N ASN A 253 -2.78 1.13 -28.55
CA ASN A 253 -2.23 2.00 -27.51
C ASN A 253 -2.84 1.73 -26.10
N GLN A 254 -3.05 0.45 -25.78
CA GLN A 254 -3.66 -0.03 -24.53
C GLN A 254 -2.76 -1.00 -23.77
N VAL A 255 -1.52 -1.22 -24.24
CA VAL A 255 -0.63 -2.27 -23.71
C VAL A 255 -0.25 -2.02 -22.25
N GLU A 256 -0.02 -0.78 -21.84
CA GLU A 256 0.33 -0.40 -20.47
C GLU A 256 -0.86 -0.64 -19.53
N GLY A 257 -2.07 -0.26 -19.94
CA GLY A 257 -3.29 -0.51 -19.18
C GLY A 257 -3.57 -2.01 -19.05
N PHE A 258 -3.38 -2.77 -20.14
CA PHE A 258 -3.52 -4.23 -20.15
C PHE A 258 -2.51 -4.91 -19.23
N ALA A 259 -1.25 -4.47 -19.29
CA ALA A 259 -0.18 -4.98 -18.44
C ALA A 259 -0.48 -4.67 -16.97
N LEU A 260 -0.81 -3.41 -16.64
CA LEU A 260 -1.13 -2.98 -15.28
C LEU A 260 -2.32 -3.76 -14.69
N LEU A 261 -3.38 -3.96 -15.48
CA LEU A 261 -4.55 -4.73 -15.05
C LEU A 261 -4.19 -6.17 -14.68
N ASN A 262 -3.36 -6.84 -15.48
CA ASN A 262 -2.93 -8.20 -15.21
C ASN A 262 -1.92 -8.27 -14.05
N LEU A 263 -0.98 -7.32 -13.97
CA LEU A 263 -0.06 -7.22 -12.84
C LEU A 263 -0.82 -7.06 -11.52
N LEU A 264 -1.83 -6.20 -11.45
CA LEU A 264 -2.68 -6.02 -10.26
C LEU A 264 -3.36 -7.33 -9.83
N TYR A 265 -3.90 -8.08 -10.80
CA TYR A 265 -4.52 -9.37 -10.51
C TYR A 265 -3.52 -10.36 -9.92
N TYR A 266 -2.40 -10.59 -10.61
CA TYR A 266 -1.42 -11.58 -10.15
C TYR A 266 -0.71 -11.16 -8.88
N MET A 267 -0.48 -9.87 -8.66
CA MET A 267 0.03 -9.35 -7.38
C MET A 267 -0.95 -9.59 -6.22
N SER A 268 -2.26 -9.42 -6.46
CA SER A 268 -3.28 -9.67 -5.44
C SER A 268 -3.31 -11.16 -5.03
N VAL A 269 -3.27 -12.06 -6.01
CA VAL A 269 -3.16 -13.52 -5.77
C VAL A 269 -1.87 -13.85 -5.05
N PHE A 270 -0.75 -13.34 -5.53
CA PHE A 270 0.58 -13.55 -4.96
C PHE A 270 0.62 -13.19 -3.47
N PHE A 271 0.15 -12.01 -3.10
CA PHE A 271 0.16 -11.52 -1.72
C PHE A 271 -0.66 -12.36 -0.75
N LEU A 272 -1.87 -12.76 -1.16
CA LEU A 272 -2.73 -13.63 -0.37
C LEU A 272 -2.05 -14.97 -0.06
N HIS A 273 -1.42 -15.61 -1.04
CA HIS A 273 -0.76 -16.91 -0.83
C HIS A 273 0.59 -16.79 -0.11
N ARG A 274 1.35 -15.72 -0.38
CA ARG A 274 2.66 -15.48 0.23
C ARG A 274 2.56 -15.35 1.75
N GLU A 275 1.51 -14.74 2.28
CA GLU A 275 1.41 -14.45 3.71
C GLU A 275 1.49 -15.71 4.60
N TYR A 276 1.00 -16.84 4.09
CA TYR A 276 1.02 -18.12 4.78
C TYR A 276 2.22 -19.01 4.43
N THR A 277 3.07 -18.59 3.50
CA THR A 277 4.28 -19.33 3.14
C THR A 277 5.35 -19.09 4.21
N PRO A 278 5.99 -20.15 4.73
CA PRO A 278 7.11 -20.02 5.66
C PRO A 278 8.21 -19.13 5.07
N PHE A 279 8.64 -18.13 5.83
CA PHE A 279 9.73 -17.26 5.40
C PHE A 279 11.05 -18.05 5.27
N PHE A 280 11.27 -19.04 6.14
CA PHE A 280 12.40 -19.98 6.07
C PHE A 280 11.95 -21.44 6.25
N PRO A 281 11.94 -22.26 5.19
CA PRO A 281 11.40 -23.62 5.22
C PRO A 281 12.40 -24.67 5.74
N HIS A 282 13.14 -24.38 6.82
CA HIS A 282 14.25 -25.21 7.31
C HIS A 282 13.83 -26.56 7.96
N ARG A 283 12.54 -26.73 8.30
CA ARG A 283 12.00 -27.93 8.96
C ARG A 283 10.89 -28.63 8.17
N VAL A 284 10.75 -28.29 6.90
CA VAL A 284 9.63 -28.76 6.08
C VAL A 284 10.17 -29.33 4.79
N SER A 285 9.55 -30.41 4.33
CA SER A 285 9.97 -31.14 3.12
C SER A 285 9.00 -30.95 1.95
N ARG A 286 7.92 -30.20 2.17
CA ARG A 286 6.84 -29.95 1.21
C ARG A 286 6.15 -28.64 1.57
N PRO A 287 5.35 -28.05 0.65
CA PRO A 287 4.57 -26.87 0.95
C PRO A 287 3.69 -27.10 2.18
N CYS A 288 3.77 -26.17 3.12
CA CYS A 288 2.99 -26.18 4.33
C CYS A 288 2.62 -24.75 4.73
N GLY A 289 1.78 -24.63 5.75
CA GLY A 289 1.37 -23.36 6.31
C GLY A 289 2.43 -22.71 7.17
N PRO A 290 2.06 -21.65 7.90
CA PRO A 290 2.98 -20.96 8.79
C PRO A 290 3.53 -21.94 9.82
N ILE A 291 4.85 -21.89 9.98
CA ILE A 291 5.59 -22.66 11.01
C ILE A 291 5.98 -21.76 12.19
N ASP A 292 5.77 -20.46 12.02
CA ASP A 292 5.95 -19.38 12.99
C ASP A 292 4.59 -18.93 13.55
N PRO A 293 4.51 -18.59 14.86
CA PRO A 293 3.29 -18.06 15.47
C PRO A 293 2.68 -16.86 14.73
N PRO A 294 1.36 -16.63 14.82
CA PRO A 294 0.36 -17.53 15.37
C PRO A 294 0.15 -18.75 14.47
N LEU A 295 0.10 -19.94 15.06
CA LEU A 295 -0.19 -21.15 14.29
C LEU A 295 -1.70 -21.25 14.02
N LEU A 296 -2.06 -21.96 12.95
CA LEU A 296 -3.46 -22.20 12.63
C LEU A 296 -4.01 -23.33 13.50
N GLU A 297 -5.13 -23.08 14.16
CA GLU A 297 -5.76 -24.02 15.11
C GLU A 297 -6.39 -25.23 14.41
N GLU A 298 -6.84 -25.05 13.17
CA GLU A 298 -7.50 -26.10 12.39
C GLU A 298 -6.56 -26.75 11.37
N ALA A 299 -6.82 -28.02 11.07
CA ALA A 299 -6.10 -28.72 10.02
C ALA A 299 -6.55 -28.22 8.64
N PRO A 300 -5.61 -28.07 7.67
CA PRO A 300 -5.95 -27.69 6.31
C PRO A 300 -6.74 -28.80 5.59
N PRO A 301 -7.59 -28.44 4.62
CA PRO A 301 -8.10 -29.39 3.64
C PRO A 301 -6.96 -30.12 2.91
N HIS A 302 -7.28 -31.29 2.35
CA HIS A 302 -6.31 -32.08 1.59
C HIS A 302 -5.66 -31.25 0.47
N ASP A 303 -4.33 -31.34 0.34
CA ASP A 303 -3.50 -30.61 -0.63
C ASP A 303 -3.63 -29.08 -0.62
N TRP A 304 -4.26 -28.46 0.38
CA TRP A 304 -4.47 -27.01 0.39
C TRP A 304 -3.16 -26.23 0.24
N TRP A 305 -2.12 -26.63 0.98
CA TRP A 305 -0.81 -25.99 0.92
C TRP A 305 -0.10 -26.20 -0.41
N HIS A 306 -0.29 -27.35 -1.05
CA HIS A 306 0.26 -27.63 -2.37
C HIS A 306 -0.36 -26.71 -3.42
N HIS A 307 -1.68 -26.60 -3.44
CA HIS A 307 -2.40 -25.69 -4.34
C HIS A 307 -2.06 -24.22 -4.06
N SER A 308 -1.95 -23.84 -2.79
CA SER A 308 -1.56 -22.48 -2.39
C SER A 308 -0.18 -22.10 -2.91
N ALA A 309 0.80 -22.99 -2.76
CA ALA A 309 2.15 -22.79 -3.31
C ALA A 309 2.13 -22.72 -4.85
N GLN A 310 1.40 -23.62 -5.52
CA GLN A 310 1.26 -23.56 -6.98
C GLN A 310 0.70 -22.20 -7.45
N LYS A 311 -0.34 -21.69 -6.80
CA LYS A 311 -0.93 -20.38 -7.12
C LYS A 311 0.05 -19.23 -6.91
N LEU A 312 0.83 -19.26 -5.81
CA LEU A 312 1.86 -18.26 -5.52
C LEU A 312 2.93 -18.21 -6.61
N PHE A 313 3.56 -19.35 -6.91
CA PHE A 313 4.69 -19.41 -7.83
C PHE A 313 4.26 -19.28 -9.30
N GLU A 314 3.06 -19.73 -9.66
CA GLU A 314 2.48 -19.48 -10.97
C GLU A 314 2.19 -17.98 -11.16
N ALA A 315 1.65 -17.28 -10.16
CA ALA A 315 1.45 -15.84 -10.22
C ALA A 315 2.77 -15.09 -10.43
N ALA A 316 3.82 -15.43 -9.66
CA ALA A 316 5.16 -14.86 -9.84
C ALA A 316 5.74 -15.14 -11.24
N SER A 317 5.59 -16.38 -11.72
CA SER A 317 6.05 -16.78 -13.05
C SER A 317 5.33 -16.01 -14.16
N ILE A 318 4.01 -15.79 -14.03
CA ILE A 318 3.22 -15.02 -15.00
C ILE A 318 3.61 -13.54 -14.99
N ILE A 319 3.83 -12.93 -13.82
CA ILE A 319 4.31 -11.54 -13.72
C ILE A 319 5.61 -11.38 -14.52
N ILE A 320 6.58 -12.25 -14.28
CA ILE A 320 7.88 -12.23 -14.98
C ILE A 320 7.69 -12.45 -16.48
N GLN A 321 6.87 -13.44 -16.87
CA GLN A 321 6.62 -13.75 -18.28
C GLN A 321 5.95 -12.59 -19.02
N LEU A 322 4.97 -11.93 -18.40
CA LEU A 322 4.31 -10.76 -18.99
C LEU A 322 5.34 -9.64 -19.24
N MET A 323 6.22 -9.37 -18.28
CA MET A 323 7.26 -8.35 -18.44
C MET A 323 8.30 -8.74 -19.50
N GLN A 324 8.65 -10.03 -19.61
CA GLN A 324 9.50 -10.55 -20.69
C GLN A 324 8.85 -10.35 -22.06
N ASP A 325 7.57 -10.66 -22.18
CA ASP A 325 6.83 -10.53 -23.44
C ASP A 325 6.71 -9.06 -23.89
N LEU A 326 6.58 -8.11 -22.95
CA LEU A 326 6.62 -6.67 -23.22
C LEU A 326 8.00 -6.23 -23.72
N ASP A 327 9.05 -6.64 -23.02
CA ASP A 327 10.44 -6.31 -23.35
C ASP A 327 10.84 -6.85 -24.74
N GLN A 328 10.49 -8.09 -25.05
CA GLN A 328 10.69 -8.71 -26.37
C GLN A 328 10.03 -7.94 -27.52
N ARG A 329 8.96 -7.18 -27.23
CA ARG A 329 8.23 -6.36 -28.20
C ARG A 329 8.65 -4.89 -28.18
N GLY A 330 9.70 -4.56 -27.43
CA GLY A 330 10.25 -3.21 -27.32
C GLY A 330 9.40 -2.24 -26.48
N VAL A 331 8.48 -2.75 -25.66
CA VAL A 331 7.65 -1.92 -24.78
C VAL A 331 8.43 -1.62 -23.50
N GLN A 332 8.92 -0.39 -23.36
CA GLN A 332 9.60 0.07 -22.14
C GLN A 332 8.58 0.43 -21.06
N PHE A 333 8.32 -0.51 -20.14
CA PHE A 333 7.35 -0.32 -19.06
C PHE A 333 8.02 -0.35 -17.68
N GLN A 334 8.86 0.65 -17.41
CA GLN A 334 9.66 0.78 -16.18
C GLN A 334 9.10 1.88 -15.25
N THR A 335 7.97 1.60 -14.62
CA THR A 335 7.41 2.43 -13.54
C THR A 335 7.83 1.89 -12.17
N PRO A 336 7.75 2.70 -11.09
CA PRO A 336 7.97 2.18 -9.74
C PRO A 336 7.01 1.04 -9.38
N PHE A 337 5.75 1.07 -9.84
CA PHE A 337 4.81 -0.03 -9.57
C PHE A 337 5.23 -1.34 -10.25
N THR A 338 5.64 -1.28 -11.52
CA THR A 338 6.15 -2.47 -12.25
C THR A 338 7.45 -2.98 -11.64
N ALA A 339 8.31 -2.09 -11.14
CA ALA A 339 9.52 -2.50 -10.44
C ALA A 339 9.21 -3.21 -9.12
N PHE A 340 8.19 -2.77 -8.38
CA PHE A 340 7.72 -3.51 -7.23
C PHE A 340 7.18 -4.90 -7.59
N CYS A 341 6.35 -5.00 -8.64
CA CYS A 341 5.85 -6.29 -9.11
C CYS A 341 6.99 -7.25 -9.46
N MET A 342 8.00 -6.74 -10.16
CA MET A 342 9.20 -7.51 -10.53
C MET A 342 10.03 -7.91 -9.30
N PHE A 343 10.22 -7.01 -8.33
CA PHE A 343 10.90 -7.30 -7.07
C PHE A 343 10.18 -8.42 -6.29
N SER A 344 8.85 -8.31 -6.12
CA SER A 344 8.06 -9.33 -5.43
C SER A 344 8.14 -10.67 -6.14
N ALA A 345 7.96 -10.72 -7.46
CA ALA A 345 8.06 -11.95 -8.24
C ALA A 345 9.48 -12.54 -8.19
N ALA A 346 10.52 -11.71 -8.33
CA ALA A 346 11.92 -12.10 -8.24
C ALA A 346 12.25 -12.74 -6.88
N SER A 347 11.74 -12.15 -5.78
CA SER A 347 11.95 -12.69 -4.43
C SER A 347 11.35 -14.11 -4.27
N ALA A 348 10.22 -14.38 -4.91
CA ALA A 348 9.58 -15.69 -4.86
C ALA A 348 10.29 -16.73 -5.74
N VAL A 349 10.71 -16.38 -6.95
CA VAL A 349 11.49 -17.34 -7.77
C VAL A 349 12.88 -17.60 -7.19
N LEU A 350 13.48 -16.62 -6.50
CA LEU A 350 14.69 -16.81 -5.69
C LEU A 350 14.46 -17.80 -4.54
N TYR A 351 13.34 -17.64 -3.82
CA TYR A 351 12.93 -18.57 -2.77
C TYR A 351 12.75 -20.00 -3.33
N ALA A 352 12.10 -20.12 -4.49
CA ALA A 352 11.88 -21.40 -5.14
C ALA A 352 13.17 -22.06 -5.65
N ASP A 353 14.11 -21.29 -6.19
CA ASP A 353 15.45 -21.79 -6.58
C ASP A 353 16.25 -22.27 -5.36
N THR A 354 16.09 -21.57 -4.24
CA THR A 354 16.73 -21.95 -2.96
C THR A 354 16.13 -23.25 -2.42
N TRP A 355 14.79 -23.36 -2.38
CA TRP A 355 14.05 -24.50 -1.83
C TRP A 355 13.01 -25.05 -2.83
N PRO A 356 13.43 -25.83 -3.85
CA PRO A 356 12.53 -26.30 -4.93
C PRO A 356 11.34 -27.13 -4.44
N TYR A 357 11.49 -27.85 -3.33
CA TYR A 357 10.40 -28.64 -2.73
C TYR A 357 9.23 -27.78 -2.22
N MET A 358 9.43 -26.49 -2.00
CA MET A 358 8.35 -25.55 -1.65
C MET A 358 7.59 -25.03 -2.86
N ALA A 359 8.15 -25.15 -4.07
CA ALA A 359 7.57 -24.66 -5.32
C ALA A 359 7.41 -25.80 -6.36
N PRO A 360 6.68 -26.88 -6.02
CA PRO A 360 6.55 -28.03 -6.91
C PRO A 360 5.90 -27.62 -8.23
N GLY A 361 6.55 -27.96 -9.34
CA GLY A 361 6.09 -27.65 -10.70
C GLY A 361 6.57 -26.30 -11.25
N LEU A 362 7.28 -25.48 -10.48
CA LEU A 362 7.94 -24.31 -11.04
C LEU A 362 9.22 -24.72 -11.77
N GLU A 363 9.28 -24.42 -13.06
CA GLU A 363 10.44 -24.66 -13.91
C GLU A 363 11.26 -23.38 -14.09
N ASN A 364 12.57 -23.55 -14.32
CA ASN A 364 13.50 -22.48 -14.68
C ASN A 364 13.52 -21.29 -13.69
N ALA A 365 13.43 -21.59 -12.39
CA ALA A 365 13.39 -20.58 -11.33
C ALA A 365 14.64 -19.68 -11.35
N LYS A 366 15.82 -20.28 -11.58
CA LYS A 366 17.09 -19.57 -11.70
C LYS A 366 17.16 -18.61 -12.89
N GLU A 367 16.71 -19.05 -14.07
CA GLU A 367 16.68 -18.22 -15.27
C GLU A 367 15.71 -17.06 -15.10
N LYS A 368 14.52 -17.33 -14.53
CA LYS A 368 13.53 -16.31 -14.19
C LYS A 368 14.08 -15.29 -13.20
N TYR A 369 14.76 -15.74 -12.13
CA TYR A 369 15.42 -14.86 -11.18
C TYR A 369 16.48 -13.98 -11.85
N THR A 370 17.36 -14.59 -12.64
CA THR A 370 18.46 -13.88 -13.34
C THR A 370 17.92 -12.78 -14.23
N TRP A 371 16.93 -13.09 -15.08
CA TRP A 371 16.31 -12.09 -15.96
C TRP A 371 15.62 -10.98 -15.15
N SER A 372 14.92 -11.34 -14.08
CA SER A 372 14.20 -10.36 -13.25
C SER A 372 15.14 -9.40 -12.53
N LEU A 373 16.28 -9.91 -12.05
CA LEU A 373 17.33 -9.12 -11.43
C LEU A 373 17.96 -8.14 -12.43
N ASP A 374 18.26 -8.58 -13.65
CA ASP A 374 18.84 -7.71 -14.68
C ASP A 374 17.85 -6.63 -15.15
N TRP A 375 16.57 -6.97 -15.25
CA TRP A 375 15.51 -6.00 -15.51
C TRP A 375 15.44 -4.96 -14.37
N LEU A 376 15.49 -5.39 -13.10
CA LEU A 376 15.48 -4.49 -11.94
C LEU A 376 16.71 -3.59 -11.87
N LYS A 377 17.90 -4.09 -12.21
CA LYS A 377 19.11 -3.27 -12.33
C LYS A 377 18.90 -2.16 -13.35
N THR A 378 18.32 -2.46 -14.51
CA THR A 378 18.01 -1.45 -15.52
C THR A 378 17.02 -0.41 -14.98
N ALA A 379 15.95 -0.85 -14.29
CA ALA A 379 15.00 0.06 -13.66
C ALA A 379 15.64 0.92 -12.54
N SER A 380 16.66 0.40 -11.85
CA SER A 380 17.39 1.11 -10.78
C SER A 380 18.22 2.30 -11.29
N GLU A 381 18.61 2.30 -12.56
CA GLU A 381 19.25 3.44 -13.19
C GLU A 381 18.29 4.60 -13.41
N LYS A 382 16.99 4.30 -13.41
CA LYS A 382 15.91 5.27 -13.63
C LYS A 382 15.27 5.71 -12.35
N TRP A 383 15.03 4.83 -11.38
CA TRP A 383 14.27 5.13 -10.16
C TRP A 383 15.03 4.75 -8.90
N LYS A 384 15.14 5.68 -7.96
CA LYS A 384 15.80 5.43 -6.67
C LYS A 384 15.10 4.33 -5.87
N ILE A 385 13.76 4.27 -5.87
CA ILE A 385 13.04 3.20 -5.17
C ILE A 385 13.32 1.80 -5.77
N ALA A 386 13.52 1.71 -7.10
CA ALA A 386 13.89 0.46 -7.75
C ALA A 386 15.31 0.02 -7.38
N LYS A 387 16.23 0.97 -7.19
CA LYS A 387 17.56 0.70 -6.64
C LYS A 387 17.50 0.06 -5.27
N CYS A 388 16.69 0.63 -4.37
CA CYS A 388 16.49 0.07 -3.03
C CYS A 388 15.97 -1.38 -3.07
N TRP A 389 14.98 -1.67 -3.93
CA TRP A 389 14.48 -3.05 -4.09
C TRP A 389 15.52 -4.00 -4.70
N CYS A 390 16.35 -3.53 -5.62
CA CYS A 390 17.45 -4.32 -6.18
C CYS A 390 18.49 -4.68 -5.10
N GLU A 391 18.80 -3.74 -4.20
CA GLU A 391 19.71 -3.96 -3.07
C GLU A 391 19.14 -4.99 -2.09
N ILE A 392 17.87 -4.87 -1.69
CA ILE A 392 17.18 -5.86 -0.84
C ILE A 392 17.19 -7.25 -1.46
N LEU A 393 16.95 -7.35 -2.78
CA LEU A 393 16.96 -8.64 -3.47
C LEU A 393 18.34 -9.30 -3.45
N GLY A 394 19.41 -8.50 -3.51
CA GLY A 394 20.78 -8.96 -3.32
C GLY A 394 21.04 -9.47 -1.90
N GLU A 395 20.58 -8.74 -0.89
CA GLU A 395 20.67 -9.14 0.52
C GLU A 395 19.92 -10.45 0.79
N LEU A 396 18.71 -10.59 0.25
CA LEU A 396 17.92 -11.82 0.33
C LEU A 396 18.64 -13.01 -0.28
N SER A 397 19.27 -12.82 -1.44
CA SER A 397 20.07 -13.88 -2.07
C SER A 397 21.21 -14.32 -1.17
N GLY A 398 21.89 -13.38 -0.50
CA GLY A 398 22.94 -13.68 0.47
C GLY A 398 22.42 -14.46 1.68
N ILE A 399 21.32 -13.98 2.28
CA ILE A 399 20.67 -14.63 3.43
C ILE A 399 20.22 -16.06 3.06
N PHE A 400 19.51 -16.23 1.95
CA PHE A 400 18.99 -17.54 1.52
C PHE A 400 20.11 -18.52 1.18
N THR A 401 21.18 -18.07 0.51
CA THR A 401 22.35 -18.92 0.23
C THR A 401 22.99 -19.43 1.51
N ARG A 402 23.13 -18.53 2.50
CA ARG A 402 23.74 -18.87 3.79
C ARG A 402 22.85 -19.82 4.60
N LEU A 403 21.55 -19.55 4.68
CA LEU A 403 20.61 -20.44 5.36
C LEU A 403 20.44 -21.80 4.69
N LYS A 404 20.59 -21.87 3.35
CA LYS A 404 20.61 -23.16 2.65
C LYS A 404 21.83 -24.00 3.01
N THR A 405 22.95 -23.37 3.33
CA THR A 405 24.23 -24.03 3.63
C THR A 405 24.34 -24.39 5.12
N ASP A 406 23.99 -23.43 5.99
CA ASP A 406 24.25 -23.49 7.44
C ASP A 406 22.95 -23.62 8.27
N GLY A 407 21.78 -23.72 7.63
CA GLY A 407 20.47 -23.60 8.30
C GLY A 407 20.18 -24.63 9.38
N HIS A 408 20.89 -25.76 9.39
CA HIS A 408 20.79 -26.75 10.46
C HIS A 408 21.34 -26.24 11.81
N ASP A 409 22.25 -25.28 11.78
CA ASP A 409 22.89 -24.71 12.97
C ASP A 409 22.05 -23.58 13.61
N PHE A 410 20.95 -23.18 12.97
CA PHE A 410 20.06 -22.10 13.43
C PHE A 410 18.67 -22.63 13.83
N PRO A 411 18.52 -23.33 14.96
CA PRO A 411 17.28 -24.00 15.36
C PRO A 411 16.12 -23.06 15.76
N HIS A 412 16.35 -21.76 15.88
CA HIS A 412 15.32 -20.81 16.34
C HIS A 412 15.00 -19.70 15.33
N LEU A 413 15.47 -19.78 14.09
CA LEU A 413 15.27 -18.72 13.12
C LEU A 413 13.81 -18.68 12.60
N GLY A 414 13.04 -17.70 13.07
CA GLY A 414 11.68 -17.40 12.63
C GLY A 414 11.58 -16.20 11.69
N ARG A 415 10.34 -15.74 11.47
CA ARG A 415 10.05 -14.51 10.72
C ARG A 415 10.40 -13.26 11.53
N GLU A 416 10.34 -13.35 12.86
CA GLU A 416 10.48 -12.22 13.80
C GLU A 416 11.88 -11.61 13.78
N GLU A 417 12.92 -12.42 13.60
CA GLU A 417 14.32 -11.98 13.50
C GLU A 417 14.60 -11.18 12.23
N PHE A 418 13.69 -11.23 11.25
CA PHE A 418 13.78 -10.55 9.96
C PHE A 418 12.56 -9.68 9.70
N GLN A 419 11.93 -9.16 10.76
CA GLN A 419 10.68 -8.41 10.64
C GLN A 419 10.81 -7.23 9.65
N ASP A 420 11.89 -6.45 9.72
CA ASP A 420 12.13 -5.32 8.80
C ASP A 420 12.26 -5.79 7.33
N LEU A 421 13.01 -6.88 7.10
CA LEU A 421 13.19 -7.46 5.78
C LEU A 421 11.88 -8.04 5.24
N HIS A 422 11.12 -8.70 6.11
CA HIS A 422 9.82 -9.26 5.80
C HIS A 422 8.81 -8.17 5.42
N ASP A 423 8.80 -7.09 6.19
CA ASP A 423 7.96 -5.91 5.94
C ASP A 423 8.34 -5.21 4.62
N ASN A 424 9.64 -5.08 4.34
CA ASN A 424 10.15 -4.53 3.08
C ASN A 424 9.70 -5.36 1.85
N LEU A 425 9.45 -6.66 2.01
CA LEU A 425 8.96 -7.52 0.91
C LEU A 425 7.49 -7.30 0.55
N HIS A 426 6.75 -6.59 1.40
CA HIS A 426 5.31 -6.39 1.25
C HIS A 426 4.91 -4.92 1.08
N ARG A 427 5.74 -3.99 1.53
CA ARG A 427 5.46 -2.54 1.48
C ARG A 427 5.83 -1.94 0.12
N LEU A 428 4.89 -1.20 -0.47
CA LEU A 428 5.11 -0.39 -1.67
C LEU A 428 5.74 0.98 -1.32
N ALA A 429 6.83 0.97 -0.55
CA ALA A 429 7.50 2.18 -0.05
C ALA A 429 9.02 2.01 -0.04
N GLU A 430 9.74 3.10 0.25
CA GLU A 430 11.15 3.06 0.57
C GLU A 430 11.43 2.08 1.73
N PRO A 431 12.54 1.32 1.74
CA PRO A 431 12.84 0.34 2.79
C PRO A 431 13.28 0.97 4.14
N GLU A 432 13.13 0.24 5.25
CA GLU A 432 13.82 0.60 6.52
C GLU A 432 15.25 0.06 6.44
N SER A 433 16.24 0.94 6.65
CA SER A 433 17.66 0.61 6.57
C SER A 433 18.12 -0.14 7.82
N THR A 434 18.04 -1.48 7.86
CA THR A 434 18.51 -2.24 9.05
C THR A 434 18.93 -3.70 8.83
N THR A 435 18.90 -4.26 7.62
CA THR A 435 19.24 -5.69 7.36
C THR A 435 20.72 -6.04 7.56
N VAL A 436 21.62 -5.06 7.52
CA VAL A 436 23.04 -5.22 7.90
C VAL A 436 23.18 -5.83 9.29
N ASN A 437 22.21 -5.58 10.21
CA ASN A 437 22.22 -6.14 11.55
C ASN A 437 21.87 -7.64 11.60
N ALA A 438 20.99 -8.14 10.72
CA ALA A 438 20.53 -9.53 10.75
C ALA A 438 21.60 -10.51 10.23
N LEU A 439 22.30 -10.15 9.15
CA LEU A 439 23.45 -10.93 8.64
C LEU A 439 24.65 -10.88 9.61
N ALA A 440 24.88 -9.72 10.25
CA ALA A 440 25.88 -9.56 11.30
C ALA A 440 25.56 -10.44 12.52
N ALA A 441 24.30 -10.44 12.97
CA ALA A 441 23.82 -11.30 14.06
C ALA A 441 23.90 -12.79 13.73
N LEU A 442 23.66 -13.20 12.47
CA LEU A 442 23.90 -14.57 12.03
C LEU A 442 25.40 -14.94 11.94
N SER A 443 26.29 -13.96 11.75
CA SER A 443 27.75 -14.17 11.58
C SER A 443 28.53 -14.23 12.89
N GLN A 444 28.05 -13.54 13.92
CA GLN A 444 28.59 -13.65 15.26
C GLN A 444 27.73 -14.68 15.98
N GLY A 445 28.29 -15.83 16.37
CA GLY A 445 27.60 -16.87 17.14
C GLY A 445 27.23 -16.41 18.57
N ALA A 446 26.55 -15.28 18.69
CA ALA A 446 26.09 -14.69 19.93
C ALA A 446 24.85 -15.47 20.39
N PRO A 447 24.77 -15.86 21.68
CA PRO A 447 23.57 -16.45 22.24
C PRO A 447 22.39 -15.47 22.10
N LEU A 448 21.25 -16.00 21.66
CA LEU A 448 20.01 -15.28 21.29
C LEU A 448 19.34 -14.49 22.43
N ASP A 449 19.90 -14.50 23.65
CA ASP A 449 19.33 -13.82 24.82
C ASP A 449 19.46 -12.28 24.77
N PHE A 450 20.24 -11.72 23.83
CA PHE A 450 20.47 -10.27 23.74
C PHE A 450 19.58 -9.52 22.73
N ILE A 451 18.80 -10.22 21.90
CA ILE A 451 18.01 -9.58 20.83
C ILE A 451 16.62 -9.11 21.32
N GLY A 452 16.10 -9.71 22.39
CA GLY A 452 14.79 -9.33 22.96
C GLY A 452 14.71 -7.92 23.54
N ALA A 453 15.84 -7.30 23.89
CA ALA A 453 15.86 -5.97 24.52
C ALA A 453 15.85 -4.81 23.51
N ALA A 454 16.26 -5.02 22.25
CA ALA A 454 16.30 -3.96 21.25
C ALA A 454 14.93 -3.68 20.61
N CYS A 455 14.08 -4.72 20.46
CA CYS A 455 12.77 -4.61 19.84
C CYS A 455 11.63 -4.15 20.77
N GLN A 456 11.85 -4.06 22.09
CA GLN A 456 10.82 -3.60 23.03
C GLN A 456 10.72 -2.07 23.16
N SER A 457 11.65 -1.30 22.60
CA SER A 457 11.67 0.17 22.73
C SER A 457 10.70 0.93 21.80
N ARG A 458 9.80 0.24 21.07
CA ARG A 458 8.86 0.87 20.11
C ARG A 458 7.38 0.63 20.37
N LEU A 459 7.01 0.12 21.55
CA LEU A 459 5.61 -0.09 21.95
C LEU A 459 5.14 0.78 23.13
N GLU A 460 6.00 1.64 23.69
CA GLU A 460 5.62 2.59 24.74
C GLU A 460 5.80 4.03 24.24
N ASP A 461 4.91 4.47 23.35
CA ASP A 461 4.65 5.91 23.13
C ASP A 461 3.22 6.08 22.57
N THR A 462 2.25 5.56 23.32
CA THR A 462 0.86 6.02 23.35
C THR A 462 0.18 5.39 24.56
N ASP A 463 0.37 5.99 25.74
CA ASP A 463 -0.73 6.29 26.67
C ASP A 463 -0.19 7.09 27.85
N ALA A 464 -0.70 8.32 27.96
CA ALA A 464 -0.36 9.25 29.03
C ALA A 464 -1.13 8.93 30.30
N GLY A 465 -0.45 9.03 31.45
CA GLY A 465 -1.05 9.37 32.74
C GLY A 465 -1.90 8.30 33.42
N ASN A 466 -1.37 7.63 34.44
CA ASN A 466 -1.55 8.03 35.84
C ASN A 466 -1.16 6.85 36.75
N SER A 467 -0.14 7.04 37.56
CA SER A 467 0.41 6.08 38.52
C SER A 467 -0.30 6.13 39.87
N GLY A 468 -0.46 4.96 40.49
CA GLY A 468 -0.63 4.76 41.94
C GLY A 468 -1.74 3.76 42.26
N LEU A 469 -1.59 2.75 43.12
CA LEU A 469 -0.50 2.30 43.98
C LEU A 469 -0.82 0.83 44.35
N GLN A 470 0.21 0.03 44.62
CA GLN A 470 0.15 -1.38 44.99
C GLN A 470 -0.62 -1.68 46.29
N SER A 471 -1.21 -2.88 46.41
CA SER A 471 -1.00 -3.75 47.58
C SER A 471 -1.49 -5.20 47.37
N LEU A 472 -0.54 -6.10 47.60
CA LEU A 472 -0.60 -7.53 47.90
C LEU A 472 -1.73 -8.03 48.85
N VAL A 473 -2.24 -9.25 48.59
CA VAL A 473 -2.29 -10.46 49.47
C VAL A 473 -3.60 -11.28 49.31
N THR A 474 -3.36 -12.58 49.23
CA THR A 474 -4.19 -13.79 49.23
C THR A 474 -5.30 -13.92 50.31
N GLY A 475 -6.32 -14.72 50.00
CA GLY A 475 -6.83 -15.75 50.94
C GLY A 475 -8.23 -15.56 51.54
N ASP A 476 -9.15 -16.40 51.06
CA ASP A 476 -10.17 -17.18 51.79
C ASP A 476 -11.28 -16.55 52.68
N THR A 477 -12.48 -17.07 52.41
CA THR A 477 -13.61 -17.42 53.31
C THR A 477 -14.54 -16.36 53.96
N ASP A 478 -15.83 -16.54 53.61
CA ASP A 478 -17.05 -16.60 54.44
C ASP A 478 -17.69 -15.35 55.08
N ARG A 479 -19.01 -15.29 54.80
CA ARG A 479 -20.16 -14.93 55.67
C ARG A 479 -20.54 -13.46 55.99
N LEU A 480 -21.73 -13.15 55.47
CA LEU A 480 -22.96 -12.67 56.15
C LEU A 480 -23.13 -11.21 56.63
N HIS A 481 -24.32 -10.72 56.26
CA HIS A 481 -25.21 -9.74 56.92
C HIS A 481 -24.83 -8.25 56.85
N GLU A 482 -25.62 -7.47 56.09
CA GLU A 482 -26.71 -6.57 56.59
C GLU A 482 -26.14 -5.28 57.20
N VAL A 483 -26.66 -4.06 57.07
CA VAL A 483 -27.86 -3.46 56.49
C VAL A 483 -27.67 -1.93 56.69
N HIS A 484 -28.34 -1.14 55.85
CA HIS A 484 -28.78 0.25 56.06
C HIS A 484 -27.85 1.48 55.96
N ASN A 485 -28.25 2.31 54.98
CA ASN A 485 -28.73 3.68 55.08
C ASN A 485 -27.76 4.84 55.37
N ALA A 486 -27.65 5.66 54.31
CA ALA A 486 -28.16 7.02 54.23
C ALA A 486 -27.24 8.19 54.63
N THR A 487 -27.09 9.07 53.63
CA THR A 487 -27.22 10.54 53.67
C THR A 487 -26.23 11.38 54.48
N SER A 488 -25.50 12.17 53.68
CA SER A 488 -25.51 13.65 53.67
C SER A 488 -24.48 14.40 54.52
N GLU A 489 -23.92 15.40 53.83
CA GLU A 489 -23.52 16.73 54.30
C GLU A 489 -22.27 16.85 55.19
N GLN A 490 -21.22 17.45 54.60
CA GLN A 490 -20.78 18.84 54.85
C GLN A 490 -20.17 19.04 56.24
N ASN A 491 -18.86 19.28 56.28
CA ASN A 491 -18.37 20.61 56.68
C ASN A 491 -16.88 20.80 56.47
N GLN A 492 -16.57 22.03 56.08
CA GLN A 492 -15.28 22.68 55.97
C GLN A 492 -14.56 22.82 57.32
N ALA A 493 -13.27 23.19 57.19
CA ALA A 493 -12.37 23.90 58.12
C ALA A 493 -11.10 23.06 58.37
N ASN A 494 -9.88 23.57 58.34
CA ASN A 494 -9.36 24.93 58.24
C ASN A 494 -7.81 24.86 58.21
N LEU A 495 -7.19 26.01 57.87
CA LEU A 495 -5.81 26.44 58.21
C LEU A 495 -4.66 25.70 57.50
N LEU A 496 -3.90 26.29 56.55
CA LEU A 496 -3.13 27.56 56.48
C LEU A 496 -1.61 27.28 56.54
N VAL A 497 -0.96 27.49 55.39
CA VAL A 497 0.29 28.25 55.15
C VAL A 497 1.62 27.74 55.72
N SER A 498 2.56 27.43 54.81
CA SER A 498 3.87 28.09 54.78
C SER A 498 4.47 28.07 53.36
N ASN A 499 4.81 29.25 52.87
CA ASN A 499 5.57 29.52 51.65
C ASN A 499 7.02 29.01 51.77
N ASP A 500 7.62 28.65 50.63
CA ASP A 500 8.92 29.21 50.21
C ASP A 500 9.16 28.96 48.70
N ASP A 501 9.23 30.06 47.96
CA ASP A 501 9.86 30.24 46.64
C ASP A 501 11.38 30.51 46.87
N PRO A 502 12.30 30.70 45.86
CA PRO A 502 12.13 30.73 44.39
C PRO A 502 13.26 29.99 43.61
N GLN A 503 13.11 29.83 42.28
CA GLN A 503 14.07 30.37 41.29
C GLN A 503 13.69 30.02 39.83
N ARG A 504 13.47 31.08 39.06
CA ARG A 504 13.29 31.16 37.60
C ARG A 504 14.58 30.85 36.83
N MET A 505 14.47 30.14 35.72
CA MET A 505 15.04 30.58 34.43
C MET A 505 14.05 30.27 33.30
N ASN A 506 13.85 31.28 32.45
CA ASN A 506 12.91 31.32 31.32
C ASN A 506 13.28 30.34 30.22
N ASP A 507 12.27 29.83 29.52
CA ASP A 507 12.30 29.75 28.05
C ASP A 507 10.96 30.20 27.49
N ASP A 508 11.09 31.02 26.45
CA ASP A 508 10.11 31.93 25.87
C ASP A 508 9.51 31.27 24.63
N THR A 509 8.27 30.79 24.71
CA THR A 509 7.47 30.46 23.52
C THR A 509 6.26 31.38 23.48
N GLY A 510 6.47 32.54 22.87
CA GLY A 510 5.45 33.55 22.61
C GLY A 510 4.37 33.06 21.64
N ILE A 511 3.35 32.41 22.18
CA ILE A 511 2.04 32.30 21.53
C ILE A 511 1.04 32.88 22.52
N ASP A 512 0.51 34.05 22.19
CA ASP A 512 -0.55 34.69 22.96
C ASP A 512 -1.84 33.88 22.77
N THR A 513 -2.14 33.05 23.76
CA THR A 513 -3.35 32.20 23.79
C THR A 513 -4.63 33.02 23.74
N ASP A 514 -4.60 34.28 24.20
CA ASP A 514 -5.77 35.14 24.20
C ASP A 514 -6.05 35.67 22.78
N PHE A 515 -5.00 35.91 21.99
CA PHE A 515 -5.12 36.23 20.57
C PHE A 515 -5.75 35.08 19.77
N LEU A 516 -5.31 33.84 20.02
CA LEU A 516 -5.89 32.66 19.36
C LEU A 516 -7.35 32.44 19.72
N MET A 517 -7.71 32.65 21.00
CA MET A 517 -9.09 32.52 21.46
C MET A 517 -9.99 33.63 20.91
N ALA A 518 -9.48 34.85 20.76
CA ALA A 518 -10.18 35.93 20.07
C ALA A 518 -10.47 35.54 18.62
N MET A 519 -9.46 35.04 17.89
CA MET A 519 -9.57 34.64 16.48
C MET A 519 -10.62 33.57 16.22
N LEU A 520 -10.79 32.62 17.16
CA LEU A 520 -11.77 31.53 17.05
C LEU A 520 -13.19 31.96 17.42
N SER A 521 -13.35 33.10 18.08
CA SER A 521 -14.64 33.57 18.61
C SER A 521 -15.40 34.51 17.67
N ASP A 522 -14.72 35.11 16.67
CA ASP A 522 -15.35 35.97 15.67
C ASP A 522 -14.98 35.54 14.23
N PRO A 523 -15.86 34.80 13.53
CA PRO A 523 -15.61 34.32 12.17
C PRO A 523 -15.75 35.41 11.08
N SER A 524 -16.02 36.67 11.44
CA SER A 524 -16.23 37.75 10.47
C SER A 524 -14.93 38.37 9.93
N GLY A 525 -13.80 38.21 10.64
CA GLY A 525 -12.47 38.57 10.16
C GLY A 525 -12.09 40.06 10.24
N ASP A 526 -12.83 40.90 10.95
CA ASP A 526 -12.47 42.31 11.18
C ASP A 526 -11.78 42.48 12.56
N TRP A 527 -10.45 42.54 12.56
CA TRP A 527 -9.61 42.61 13.76
C TRP A 527 -9.01 44.01 14.01
N SER A 528 -9.66 45.06 13.50
CA SER A 528 -9.19 46.44 13.63
C SER A 528 -9.19 47.01 15.07
N HIS A 529 -9.55 46.20 16.07
CA HIS A 529 -9.68 46.61 17.47
C HIS A 529 -8.80 45.83 18.46
N VAL A 530 -8.01 44.85 18.01
CA VAL A 530 -7.12 44.06 18.87
C VAL A 530 -5.69 44.59 18.71
N HIS A 531 -5.14 45.20 19.76
CA HIS A 531 -3.79 45.78 19.79
C HIS A 531 -2.90 45.11 20.81
#